data_AF-A0A7C9JIC2-F1
#
_entry.id   AF-A0A7C9JIC2-F1
#
_cell.length_a   1.000
_cell.length_b   1.000
_cell.length_c   1.000
_cell.angle_alpha   90.00
_cell.angle_beta   90.00
_cell.angle_gamma   90.00
#
_symmetry.space_group_name_H-M   'P 1'
#
loop_
_entity.id
_entity.type
_entity.pdbx_description
1 polymer ?
#
loop_
_entity_poly.entity_id
_entity_poly.type
_entity_poly.pdbx_seq_one_letter_code
_entity_poly.pdbx_strand_id
1 'polypeptide(L)' 'MEEPYTETQFQRSGLARAALAALRSDYAGLSWHTLGGHFREAVPFWEGVGAGVAGGYTQRAPCLHIETG' A
#
# COMPACT_ATOMS: atom_id res chain seq x y z
N MET A 1 9.97 12.14 -3.88
CA MET A 1 9.12 11.53 -2.84
C MET A 1 7.99 10.83 -3.59
N GLU A 2 7.84 9.51 -3.47
CA GLU A 2 6.65 8.84 -4.02
C GLU A 2 5.49 9.07 -3.07
N GLU A 3 4.37 9.57 -3.59
CA GLU A 3 3.12 9.75 -2.87
C GLU A 3 2.00 9.04 -3.63
N PRO A 4 1.08 8.33 -2.95
CA PRO A 4 -0.10 7.80 -3.60
C PRO A 4 -0.90 8.97 -4.20
N TYR A 5 -0.99 9.03 -5.53
CA TYR A 5 -1.67 10.11 -6.24
C TYR A 5 -2.97 9.63 -6.88
N THR A 6 -4.01 10.46 -6.78
CA THR A 6 -5.22 10.37 -7.58
C THR A 6 -5.74 11.78 -7.80
N GLU A 7 -6.54 11.98 -8.86
CA GLU A 7 -7.25 13.25 -9.07
C GLU A 7 -8.09 13.61 -7.82
N THR A 8 -8.16 14.90 -7.50
CA THR A 8 -8.80 15.41 -6.27
C THR A 8 -10.22 14.87 -6.07
N GLN A 9 -10.98 14.74 -7.16
CA GLN A 9 -12.35 14.23 -7.15
C GLN A 9 -12.51 12.77 -6.72
N PHE A 10 -11.42 11.99 -6.76
CA PHE A 10 -11.41 10.60 -6.33
C PHE A 10 -10.63 10.37 -5.02
N GLN A 11 -10.11 11.43 -4.42
CA GLN A 11 -9.48 11.32 -3.11
C GLN A 11 -10.51 10.90 -2.06
N ARG A 12 -10.09 10.04 -1.13
CA ARG A 12 -10.94 9.50 -0.06
C ARG A 12 -12.13 8.65 -0.54
N SER A 13 -12.19 8.29 -1.82
CA SER A 13 -13.24 7.42 -2.39
C SER A 13 -12.93 5.92 -2.24
N GLY A 14 -11.88 5.54 -1.52
CA GLY A 14 -11.49 4.14 -1.31
C GLY A 14 -10.80 3.49 -2.51
N LEU A 15 -10.36 4.25 -3.52
CA LEU A 15 -9.70 3.74 -4.73
C LEU A 15 -8.53 2.79 -4.42
N ALA A 16 -7.65 3.17 -3.51
CA ALA A 16 -6.50 2.35 -3.14
C ALA A 16 -6.92 0.99 -2.56
N ARG A 17 -8.01 0.95 -1.77
CA ARG A 17 -8.58 -0.31 -1.26
C ARG A 17 -9.16 -1.15 -2.38
N ALA A 18 -9.94 -0.52 -3.27
CA ALA A 18 -10.54 -1.21 -4.41
C ALA A 18 -9.47 -1.81 -5.34
N ALA A 19 -8.40 -1.05 -5.62
CA ALA A 19 -7.26 -1.52 -6.41
C ALA A 19 -6.54 -2.68 -5.71
N LEU A 20 -6.27 -2.57 -4.40
CA LEU A 20 -5.63 -3.67 -3.66
C LEU A 20 -6.50 -4.93 -3.65
N ALA A 21 -7.82 -4.80 -3.50
CA ALA A 21 -8.75 -5.93 -3.57
C ALA A 21 -8.74 -6.61 -4.96
N ALA A 22 -8.76 -5.81 -6.03
CA ALA A 22 -8.66 -6.33 -7.40
C ALA A 22 -7.33 -7.06 -7.63
N LEU A 23 -6.20 -6.46 -7.23
CA LEU A 23 -4.88 -7.10 -7.34
C LEU A 23 -4.80 -8.43 -6.59
N ARG A 24 -5.45 -8.54 -5.42
CA ARG A 24 -5.50 -9.79 -4.64
C ARG A 24 -6.38 -10.84 -5.30
N SER A 25 -7.49 -10.44 -5.90
CA SER A 25 -8.40 -11.33 -6.63
C SER A 25 -7.73 -11.88 -7.89
N ASP A 26 -7.14 -11.00 -8.70
CA ASP A 26 -6.64 -11.35 -10.03
C ASP A 26 -5.29 -12.08 -9.97
N TYR A 27 -4.51 -11.85 -8.91
CA TYR A 27 -3.16 -12.40 -8.75
C TYR A 27 -2.95 -12.99 -7.36
N ALA A 28 -3.79 -13.97 -7.02
CA ALA A 28 -3.69 -14.69 -5.76
C ALA A 28 -2.27 -15.30 -5.57
N GLY A 29 -1.69 -15.10 -4.39
CA GLY A 29 -0.36 -15.63 -4.03
C GLY A 29 0.83 -14.72 -4.35
N LEU A 30 0.64 -13.63 -5.12
CA LEU A 30 1.70 -12.64 -5.30
C LEU A 30 1.79 -11.69 -4.09
N SER A 31 3.03 -11.35 -3.74
CA SER A 31 3.33 -10.31 -2.76
C SER A 31 3.52 -8.98 -3.49
N TRP A 32 2.67 -8.01 -3.18
CA TRP A 32 2.74 -6.66 -3.75
C TRP A 32 3.44 -5.73 -2.79
N HIS A 33 4.37 -4.94 -3.32
CA HIS A 33 5.10 -3.92 -2.58
C HIS A 33 5.08 -2.63 -3.40
N THR A 34 4.85 -1.52 -2.72
CA THR A 34 5.00 -0.17 -3.28
C THR A 34 6.28 0.42 -2.72
N LEU A 35 6.99 1.24 -3.50
CA LEU A 35 8.22 1.89 -3.01
C LEU A 35 7.90 2.77 -1.80
N GLY A 36 6.79 3.53 -1.87
CA GLY A 36 6.25 4.29 -0.76
C GLY A 36 5.83 3.45 0.45
N GLY A 37 5.63 2.16 0.25
CA GLY A 37 5.30 1.17 1.28
C GLY A 37 6.40 0.89 2.30
N HIS A 38 7.64 1.33 2.03
CA HIS A 38 8.75 1.15 2.96
C HIS A 38 8.90 2.29 3.97
N PHE A 39 8.24 3.44 3.74
CA PHE A 39 8.28 4.58 4.65
C PHE A 39 7.44 4.30 5.91
N ARG A 40 7.95 4.67 7.08
CA ARG A 40 7.23 4.49 8.35
C ARG A 40 5.99 5.37 8.42
N GLU A 41 6.05 6.52 7.77
CA GLU A 41 4.96 7.50 7.67
C GLU A 41 3.78 6.95 6.86
N ALA A 42 4.03 5.98 5.99
CA ALA A 42 3.00 5.35 5.17
C ALA A 42 2.21 4.26 5.90
N VAL A 43 2.63 3.84 7.11
CA VAL A 43 1.97 2.76 7.88
C VAL A 43 0.45 3.03 8.04
N PRO A 44 0.00 4.20 8.54
CA PRO A 44 -1.43 4.41 8.79
C PRO A 44 -2.26 4.43 7.50
N PHE A 45 -1.67 4.90 6.40
CA PHE A 45 -2.31 4.87 5.09
C PHE A 45 -2.55 3.42 4.64
N TRP A 46 -1.51 2.59 4.68
CA TRP A 46 -1.61 1.23 4.21
C TRP A 46 -2.42 0.30 5.14
N GLU A 47 -2.43 0.55 6.44
CA GLU A 47 -3.38 -0.09 7.38
C GLU A 47 -4.82 0.20 6.96
N GLY A 48 -5.15 1.47 6.66
CA GLY A 48 -6.46 1.86 6.20
C GLY A 48 -6.85 1.23 4.86
N VAL A 49 -5.91 1.16 3.91
CA VAL A 49 -6.11 0.51 2.60
C VAL A 49 -6.33 -1.00 2.75
N GLY A 50 -5.53 -1.67 3.58
CA GLY A 50 -5.60 -3.11 3.81
C GLY A 50 -6.82 -3.57 4.63
N ALA A 51 -7.44 -2.67 5.40
CA ALA A 51 -8.62 -3.00 6.19
C ALA A 51 -9.76 -3.53 5.31
N GLY A 52 -10.20 -4.76 5.59
CA GLY A 52 -11.28 -5.43 4.84
C GLY A 52 -10.85 -6.08 3.52
N VAL A 53 -9.56 -6.05 3.16
CA VAL A 53 -9.03 -6.79 2.01
C VAL A 53 -8.42 -8.10 2.48
N ALA A 54 -8.78 -9.22 1.84
CA ALA A 54 -8.21 -10.53 2.15
C ALA A 54 -6.68 -10.53 1.96
N GLY A 55 -5.95 -10.97 2.99
CA GLY A 55 -4.49 -10.89 3.04
C GLY A 55 -3.93 -9.50 3.36
N GLY A 56 -4.79 -8.49 3.49
CA GLY A 56 -4.47 -7.12 3.91
C GLY A 56 -3.30 -6.47 3.16
N TYR A 57 -2.69 -5.49 3.82
CA TYR A 57 -1.39 -4.97 3.48
C TYR A 57 -0.43 -5.28 4.63
N THR A 58 0.71 -5.91 4.32
CA THR A 58 1.79 -6.13 5.29
C THR A 58 3.01 -5.37 4.79
N GLN A 59 3.34 -4.28 5.47
CA GLN A 59 4.59 -3.57 5.26
C GLN A 59 5.74 -4.52 5.59
N ARG A 60 6.68 -4.69 4.66
CA ARG A 60 7.94 -5.36 4.97
C ARG A 60 8.84 -4.38 5.69
N ALA A 61 9.63 -4.89 6.63
CA ALA A 61 10.70 -4.11 7.25
C ALA A 61 11.54 -3.44 6.14
N PRO A 62 11.91 -2.17 6.30
CA PRO A 62 12.89 -1.54 5.43
C PRO A 62 14.13 -2.43 5.35
N CYS A 63 14.72 -2.59 4.18
CA CYS A 63 16.01 -3.25 4.09
C CYS A 63 17.05 -2.41 4.86
N LEU A 64 18.04 -3.06 5.46
CA LEU A 64 19.10 -2.39 6.26
C LEU A 64 19.82 -1.26 5.50
N HIS A 65 19.82 -1.30 4.17
CA HIS A 65 20.40 -0.23 3.33
C HIS A 65 19.71 1.14 3.47
N ILE A 66 18.49 1.22 4.03
CA ILE A 66 17.77 2.48 4.25
C ILE A 66 18.18 3.13 5.58
N GLU A 67 18.75 2.39 6.54
CA GLU A 67 19.20 2.96 7.82
C GLU A 67 20.49 3.80 7.72
N THR A 68 21.18 3.73 6.57
CA THR A 68 22.48 4.39 6.34
C THR A 68 22.43 5.59 5.39
N GLY A 69 21.22 6.02 4.99
CA GLY A 69 21.00 7.18 4.11
C GLY A 69 20.98 8.51 4.83
#